data_AF-M0MNL9-F1
#
_entry.id   AF-M0MNL9-F1
#
_cell.length_a   1.000
_cell.length_b   1.000
_cell.length_c   1.000
_cell.angle_alpha   90.00
_cell.angle_beta   90.00
_cell.angle_gamma   90.00
#
_symmetry.space_group_name_H-M   'P 1'
#
loop_
_entity.id
_entity.type
_entity.pdbx_description
1 polymer ?
#
loop_
_entity_poly.entity_id
_entity_poly.type
_entity_poly.pdbx_seq_one_letter_code
_entity_poly.pdbx_strand_id
1 'polypeptide(L)'
;MQTEHVTAVGDARDLALANDSIDLVVTSPPYPMIELWDDLFTDLDPAIGDHLDRGAGDAAFEAMHTALAPAWDELARVLKPGGIACINVGDATRSIDSEFQQYPNHAAVIEAMRERGFRSLPDILWRKPANRLTKFMGSGMVPTNAYTTLEHEYILVFRNGSTREFPPGERRRYESAYFWEERNEWFSDLWTLTGTDQTLDGEGRDRSGAFPLQLPLRLVNMYSVYGDRVLDPFSGTGTTTLAAMLAGRNSVGFDRDHALLAGFADRVSGLETRSQSYVERRLDRHREFVAEREAAGEQLGYDAKHYDFSVVTNQERRIRLYAVENVRLTVSGYAVEHTPFES
;
A
#
# COMPACT_ATOMS: atom_id res chain seq x y z
N MET A 1 -5.76 21.96 -7.53
CA MET A 1 -5.89 21.38 -6.16
C MET A 1 -4.51 21.40 -5.55
N GLN A 2 -4.38 21.61 -4.24
CA GLN A 2 -3.08 21.51 -3.57
C GLN A 2 -3.13 20.39 -2.53
N THR A 3 -2.06 19.61 -2.45
CA THR A 3 -1.86 18.59 -1.41
C THR A 3 -0.57 18.84 -0.63
N GLU A 4 -0.55 18.38 0.61
CA GLU A 4 0.58 18.46 1.53
C GLU A 4 1.08 17.06 1.87
N HIS A 5 2.40 16.91 1.89
CA HIS A 5 3.09 15.65 2.06
C HIS A 5 4.16 15.80 3.12
N VAL A 6 3.99 15.14 4.25
CA VAL A 6 4.91 15.18 5.38
C VAL A 6 5.77 13.92 5.35
N THR A 7 7.08 14.08 5.51
CA THR A 7 8.04 12.98 5.72
C THR A 7 8.87 13.33 6.94
N ALA A 8 8.76 12.53 8.00
CA ALA A 8 9.39 12.84 9.29
C ALA A 8 10.07 11.62 9.90
N VAL A 9 11.21 11.84 10.54
CA VAL A 9 11.81 10.81 11.39
C VAL A 9 10.90 10.61 12.60
N GLY A 10 10.49 9.37 12.86
CA GLY A 10 9.58 9.07 13.95
C GLY A 10 9.45 7.57 14.21
N ASP A 11 8.95 7.24 15.39
CA ASP A 11 8.62 5.86 15.76
C ASP A 11 7.13 5.62 15.49
N ALA A 12 6.80 4.55 14.77
CA ALA A 12 5.42 4.16 14.47
C ALA A 12 4.55 3.98 15.73
N ARG A 13 5.19 3.76 16.88
CA ARG A 13 4.57 3.56 18.19
C ARG A 13 4.18 4.86 18.91
N ASP A 14 4.63 6.01 18.40
CA ASP A 14 4.32 7.35 18.94
C ASP A 14 4.24 8.37 17.79
N LEU A 15 3.07 8.42 17.14
CA LEU A 15 2.84 9.31 16.00
C LEU A 15 2.40 10.69 16.49
N ALA A 16 3.17 11.71 16.14
CA ALA A 16 2.83 13.12 16.37
C ALA A 16 1.68 13.62 15.47
N LEU A 17 0.52 12.96 15.57
CA LEU A 17 -0.71 13.19 14.81
C LEU A 17 -1.89 13.34 15.76
N ALA A 18 -2.88 14.15 15.37
CA ALA A 18 -4.14 14.24 16.10
C ALA A 18 -4.97 12.96 15.94
N ASN A 19 -5.87 12.71 16.90
CA ASN A 19 -6.86 11.64 16.78
C ASN A 19 -7.76 11.91 15.56
N ASP A 20 -8.25 10.83 14.93
CA ASP A 20 -9.19 10.91 13.80
C ASP A 20 -8.74 11.88 12.68
N SER A 21 -7.43 11.92 12.39
CA SER A 21 -6.83 12.85 11.43
C SER A 21 -6.48 12.21 10.08
N ILE A 22 -6.51 10.88 9.99
CA ILE A 22 -6.12 10.09 8.82
C ILE A 22 -7.35 9.44 8.18
N ASP A 23 -7.43 9.45 6.85
CA ASP A 23 -8.54 8.85 6.08
C ASP A 23 -8.22 7.42 5.62
N LEU A 24 -6.94 7.16 5.29
CA LEU A 24 -6.45 5.88 4.78
C LEU A 24 -5.05 5.59 5.34
N VAL A 25 -4.79 4.36 5.76
CA VAL A 25 -3.43 3.85 6.02
C VAL A 25 -3.06 2.89 4.89
N VAL A 26 -1.87 3.05 4.32
CA VAL A 26 -1.26 2.05 3.44
C VAL A 26 0.18 1.88 3.90
N THR A 27 0.52 0.67 4.36
CA THR A 27 1.83 0.46 5.00
C THR A 27 2.28 -0.99 4.93
N SER A 28 3.53 -1.23 5.32
CA SER A 28 4.11 -2.56 5.49
C SER A 28 5.07 -2.52 6.68
N PRO A 29 4.73 -3.17 7.81
CA PRO A 29 5.59 -3.18 8.99
C PRO A 29 6.87 -4.00 8.73
N PRO A 30 7.91 -3.88 9.60
CA PRO A 30 8.92 -4.93 9.66
C PRO A 30 8.26 -6.26 10.04
N TYR A 31 8.54 -7.32 9.29
CA TYR A 31 7.87 -8.61 9.46
C TYR A 31 8.54 -9.43 10.55
N PRO A 32 7.82 -9.83 11.61
CA PRO A 32 8.36 -10.77 12.59
C PRO A 32 8.91 -12.03 11.93
N MET A 33 10.00 -12.53 12.50
CA MET A 33 10.71 -13.75 12.09
C MET A 33 11.35 -13.74 10.69
N ILE A 34 11.39 -12.60 10.00
CA ILE A 34 12.27 -12.40 8.85
C ILE A 34 13.63 -11.90 9.35
N GLU A 35 14.70 -12.64 9.06
CA GLU A 35 16.06 -12.40 9.58
C GLU A 35 16.57 -10.96 9.39
N LEU A 36 16.16 -10.29 8.30
CA LEU A 36 16.52 -8.88 8.04
C LEU A 36 16.12 -7.92 9.17
N TRP A 37 15.07 -8.27 9.94
CA TRP A 37 14.50 -7.41 10.98
C TRP A 37 14.92 -7.82 12.39
N ASP A 38 15.75 -8.85 12.56
CA ASP A 38 16.13 -9.36 13.89
C ASP A 38 16.81 -8.29 14.75
N ASP A 39 17.77 -7.56 14.18
CA ASP A 39 18.46 -6.47 14.88
C ASP A 39 17.48 -5.37 15.29
N LEU A 40 16.57 -4.99 14.38
CA LEU A 40 15.55 -3.97 14.66
C LEU A 40 14.64 -4.40 15.82
N PHE A 41 14.18 -5.64 15.84
CA PHE A 41 13.34 -6.14 16.92
C PHE A 41 14.12 -6.30 18.24
N THR A 42 15.37 -6.76 18.18
CA THR A 42 16.23 -6.88 19.37
C THR A 42 16.55 -5.51 19.98
N ASP A 43 16.75 -4.49 19.15
CA ASP A 43 16.91 -3.10 19.60
C ASP A 43 15.65 -2.55 20.26
N LEU A 44 14.47 -3.03 19.87
CA LEU A 44 13.19 -2.66 20.48
C LEU A 44 12.97 -3.36 21.82
N ASP A 45 13.32 -4.64 21.91
CA ASP A 45 13.27 -5.46 23.12
C ASP A 45 14.39 -6.51 23.10
N PRO A 46 15.45 -6.35 23.92
CA PRO A 46 16.56 -7.30 23.98
C PRO A 46 16.16 -8.74 24.29
N ALA A 47 15.01 -8.97 24.94
CA ALA A 47 14.52 -10.32 25.23
C ALA A 47 14.19 -11.12 23.94
N ILE A 48 13.92 -10.43 22.83
CA ILE A 48 13.72 -11.05 21.51
C ILE A 48 15.01 -11.71 21.04
N GLY A 49 16.15 -11.02 21.17
CA GLY A 49 17.47 -11.59 20.86
C GLY A 49 17.77 -12.81 21.73
N ASP A 50 17.50 -12.72 23.04
CA ASP A 50 17.66 -13.86 23.96
C ASP A 50 16.78 -15.06 23.56
N HIS A 51 15.57 -14.83 23.02
CA HIS A 51 14.69 -15.88 22.52
C HIS A 51 15.23 -16.54 21.25
N LEU A 52 15.76 -15.76 20.32
CA LEU A 52 16.39 -16.27 19.10
C LEU A 52 17.64 -17.10 19.43
N ASP A 53 18.52 -16.58 20.27
CA ASP A 53 19.80 -17.22 20.64
C ASP A 53 19.61 -18.58 21.32
N ARG A 54 18.55 -18.74 22.12
CA ARG A 54 18.23 -19.99 22.82
C ARG A 54 17.36 -20.96 22.01
N GLY A 55 17.04 -20.63 20.76
CA GLY A 55 16.20 -21.46 19.90
C GLY A 55 14.70 -21.41 20.20
N ALA A 56 14.21 -20.42 20.95
CA ALA A 56 12.80 -20.28 21.31
C ALA A 56 12.02 -19.47 20.27
N GLY A 57 11.86 -20.01 19.05
CA GLY A 57 11.26 -19.33 17.90
C GLY A 57 9.86 -18.77 18.15
N ASP A 58 8.96 -19.55 18.74
CA ASP A 58 7.59 -19.10 19.04
C ASP A 58 7.57 -17.94 20.04
N ALA A 59 8.42 -18.01 21.06
CA ALA A 59 8.54 -16.92 22.04
C ALA A 59 9.07 -15.64 21.38
N ALA A 60 10.03 -15.74 20.46
CA ALA A 60 10.52 -14.61 19.68
C ALA A 60 9.42 -14.01 18.80
N PHE A 61 8.65 -14.85 18.10
CA PHE A 61 7.52 -14.44 17.26
C PHE A 61 6.48 -13.62 18.06
N GLU A 62 6.04 -14.14 19.20
CA GLU A 62 5.08 -13.45 20.07
C GLU A 62 5.64 -12.13 20.63
N ALA A 63 6.92 -12.11 21.03
CA ALA A 63 7.57 -10.91 21.54
C ALA A 63 7.73 -9.83 20.45
N MET A 64 8.07 -10.20 19.22
CA MET A 64 8.13 -9.29 18.07
C MET A 64 6.74 -8.67 17.76
N HIS A 65 5.68 -9.47 17.78
CA HIS A 65 4.31 -8.94 17.63
C HIS A 65 3.90 -8.02 18.79
N THR A 66 4.31 -8.36 20.02
CA THR A 66 4.12 -7.50 21.20
C THR A 66 4.82 -6.15 21.03
N ALA A 67 6.03 -6.14 20.47
CA ALA A 67 6.78 -4.91 20.20
C ALA A 67 6.08 -4.01 19.14
N LEU A 68 5.34 -4.60 18.19
CA LEU A 68 4.55 -3.87 17.19
C LEU A 68 3.20 -3.38 17.70
N ALA A 69 2.67 -3.97 18.78
CA ALA A 69 1.33 -3.68 19.28
C ALA A 69 1.03 -2.18 19.48
N PRO A 70 1.96 -1.33 19.99
CA PRO A 70 1.69 0.10 20.13
C PRO A 70 1.51 0.83 18.78
N ALA A 71 2.11 0.36 17.69
CA ALA A 71 1.87 0.95 16.37
C ALA A 71 0.42 0.71 15.91
N TRP A 72 -0.16 -0.44 16.24
CA TRP A 72 -1.57 -0.73 15.97
C TRP A 72 -2.51 0.12 16.85
N ASP A 73 -2.11 0.43 18.09
CA ASP A 73 -2.83 1.36 18.96
C ASP A 73 -2.86 2.77 18.35
N GLU A 74 -1.72 3.22 17.80
CA GLU A 74 -1.63 4.48 17.08
C GLU A 74 -2.52 4.51 15.83
N LEU A 75 -2.57 3.42 15.05
CA LEU A 75 -3.50 3.34 13.92
C LEU A 75 -4.97 3.44 14.36
N ALA A 76 -5.35 2.79 15.46
CA ALA A 76 -6.70 2.89 16.03
C ALA A 76 -7.04 4.32 16.46
N ARG A 77 -6.05 5.05 16.99
CA ARG A 77 -6.19 6.42 17.47
C ARG A 77 -6.30 7.45 16.34
N VAL A 78 -5.48 7.33 15.31
CA VAL A 78 -5.36 8.38 14.27
C VAL A 78 -6.30 8.18 13.09
N LEU A 79 -6.73 6.95 12.81
CA LEU A 79 -7.59 6.67 11.67
C LEU A 79 -9.05 7.05 11.98
N LYS A 80 -9.65 7.88 11.12
CA LYS A 80 -11.04 8.31 11.27
C LYS A 80 -12.02 7.14 11.32
N PRO A 81 -13.19 7.31 11.96
CA PRO A 81 -14.32 6.40 11.79
C PRO A 81 -14.66 6.23 10.29
N GLY A 82 -14.75 4.98 9.86
CA GLY A 82 -14.95 4.58 8.46
C GLY A 82 -13.73 4.69 7.57
N GLY A 83 -12.58 5.13 8.09
CA GLY A 83 -11.29 5.04 7.44
C GLY A 83 -10.87 3.58 7.23
N ILE A 84 -10.00 3.37 6.23
CA ILE A 84 -9.48 2.07 5.85
C ILE A 84 -8.01 1.96 6.21
N ALA A 85 -7.58 0.79 6.67
CA ALA A 85 -6.17 0.45 6.81
C ALA A 85 -5.83 -0.73 5.92
N CYS A 86 -4.84 -0.57 5.06
CA CYS A 86 -4.27 -1.59 4.22
C CYS A 86 -2.85 -1.91 4.71
N ILE A 87 -2.64 -3.14 5.19
CA ILE A 87 -1.37 -3.57 5.78
C ILE A 87 -0.82 -4.71 4.93
N ASN A 88 0.28 -4.44 4.22
CA ASN A 88 1.00 -5.46 3.46
C ASN A 88 1.94 -6.24 4.40
N VAL A 89 1.73 -7.54 4.52
CA VAL A 89 2.52 -8.43 5.38
C VAL A 89 2.73 -9.78 4.72
N GLY A 90 3.96 -10.29 4.80
CA GLY A 90 4.29 -11.66 4.40
C GLY A 90 4.40 -12.57 5.62
N ASP A 91 3.97 -13.81 5.47
CA ASP A 91 4.34 -14.86 6.43
C ASP A 91 5.85 -15.14 6.31
N ALA A 92 6.45 -15.53 7.42
CA ALA A 92 7.85 -15.93 7.46
C ALA A 92 7.97 -17.45 7.49
N THR A 93 8.97 -17.99 6.82
CA THR A 93 9.41 -19.37 7.03
C THR A 93 10.84 -19.34 7.51
N ARG A 94 11.12 -19.93 8.67
CA ARG A 94 12.44 -19.88 9.28
C ARG A 94 12.73 -21.18 10.01
N SER A 95 13.99 -21.62 9.93
CA SER A 95 14.49 -22.72 10.75
C SER A 95 15.15 -22.15 12.00
N ILE A 96 14.67 -22.57 13.17
CA ILE A 96 15.27 -22.26 14.46
C ILE A 96 15.60 -23.60 15.14
N ASP A 97 16.83 -23.74 15.66
CA ASP A 97 17.33 -25.00 16.24
C ASP A 97 17.07 -26.25 15.38
N SER A 98 17.35 -26.13 14.07
CA SER A 98 17.11 -27.19 13.05
C SER A 98 15.65 -27.56 12.81
N GLU A 99 14.68 -26.90 13.45
CA GLU A 99 13.26 -27.09 13.21
C GLU A 99 12.73 -26.00 12.27
N PHE A 100 12.28 -26.44 11.09
CA PHE A 100 11.66 -25.56 10.09
C PHE A 100 10.18 -25.37 10.38
N GLN A 101 9.72 -24.12 10.43
CA GLN A 101 8.30 -23.81 10.49
C GLN A 101 7.93 -22.52 9.77
N GLN A 102 6.62 -22.32 9.60
CA GLN A 102 6.02 -21.08 9.13
C GLN A 102 5.48 -20.29 10.33
N TYR A 103 5.77 -18.99 10.34
CA TYR A 103 5.26 -18.02 11.31
C TYR A 103 4.19 -17.16 10.62
N PRO A 104 2.90 -17.30 11.02
CA PRO A 104 1.76 -16.72 10.31
C PRO A 104 1.52 -15.25 10.70
N ASN A 105 2.41 -14.36 10.27
CA ASN A 105 2.32 -12.92 10.53
C ASN A 105 0.95 -12.33 10.17
N HIS A 106 0.34 -12.77 9.06
CA HIS A 106 -0.96 -12.25 8.63
C HIS A 106 -2.06 -12.52 9.67
N ALA A 107 -2.07 -13.71 10.28
CA ALA A 107 -3.08 -14.11 11.26
C ALA A 107 -2.93 -13.29 12.55
N ALA A 108 -1.71 -13.15 13.06
CA ALA A 108 -1.41 -12.35 14.24
C ALA A 108 -1.80 -10.87 14.05
N VAL A 109 -1.54 -10.28 12.86
CA VAL A 109 -1.96 -8.90 12.56
C VAL A 109 -3.49 -8.79 12.48
N ILE A 110 -4.19 -9.76 11.88
CA ILE A 110 -5.67 -9.78 11.87
C ILE A 110 -6.23 -9.78 13.28
N GLU A 111 -5.71 -10.63 14.17
CA GLU A 111 -6.15 -10.70 15.56
C GLU A 111 -5.89 -9.38 16.29
N ALA A 112 -4.66 -8.86 16.22
CA ALA A 112 -4.28 -7.60 16.86
C ALA A 112 -5.15 -6.41 16.42
N MET A 113 -5.45 -6.30 15.12
CA MET A 113 -6.31 -5.24 14.61
C MET A 113 -7.77 -5.41 15.07
N ARG A 114 -8.29 -6.65 15.09
CA ARG A 114 -9.67 -6.93 15.53
C ARG A 114 -9.89 -6.64 17.01
N GLU A 115 -8.90 -6.96 17.85
CA GLU A 115 -8.93 -6.62 19.28
C GLU A 115 -9.05 -5.12 19.53
N ARG A 116 -8.52 -4.31 18.60
CA ARG A 116 -8.60 -2.84 18.59
C ARG A 116 -9.90 -2.30 17.96
N GLY A 117 -10.85 -3.17 17.66
CA GLY A 117 -12.18 -2.79 17.16
C GLY A 117 -12.28 -2.63 15.63
N PHE A 118 -11.21 -2.91 14.88
CA PHE A 118 -11.27 -2.89 13.43
C PHE A 118 -12.14 -4.03 12.88
N ARG A 119 -12.83 -3.75 11.77
CA ARG A 119 -13.57 -4.75 11.01
C ARG A 119 -12.69 -5.26 9.87
N SER A 120 -12.35 -6.54 9.90
CA SER A 120 -11.71 -7.20 8.77
C SER A 120 -12.63 -7.19 7.56
N LEU A 121 -12.10 -6.79 6.42
CA LEU A 121 -12.71 -6.91 5.10
C LEU A 121 -12.00 -8.04 4.33
N PRO A 122 -12.50 -8.45 3.14
CA PRO A 122 -11.74 -9.35 2.28
C PRO A 122 -10.35 -8.79 2.01
N ASP A 123 -9.33 -9.62 2.24
CA ASP A 123 -7.94 -9.31 1.98
C ASP A 123 -7.58 -9.59 0.51
N ILE A 124 -6.37 -9.18 0.13
CA ILE A 124 -5.85 -9.39 -1.22
C ILE A 124 -4.56 -10.20 -1.12
N LEU A 125 -4.48 -11.28 -1.87
CA LEU A 125 -3.25 -12.03 -2.08
C LEU A 125 -2.46 -11.40 -3.22
N TRP A 126 -1.35 -10.73 -2.86
CA TRP A 126 -0.42 -10.22 -3.85
C TRP A 126 0.61 -11.31 -4.19
N ARG A 127 0.42 -11.94 -5.34
CA ARG A 127 1.37 -12.90 -5.88
C ARG A 127 2.60 -12.17 -6.41
N LYS A 128 3.75 -12.44 -5.80
CA LYS A 128 5.03 -11.93 -6.27
C LYS A 128 5.41 -12.65 -7.56
N PRO A 129 5.91 -11.94 -8.60
CA PRO A 129 6.47 -12.60 -9.78
C PRO A 129 7.53 -13.62 -9.36
N ALA A 130 7.38 -14.87 -9.80
CA ALA A 130 8.26 -15.95 -9.36
C ALA A 130 9.68 -15.74 -9.93
N ASN A 131 10.61 -15.29 -9.09
CA ASN A 131 12.03 -15.13 -9.47
C ASN A 131 12.83 -16.44 -9.36
N ARG A 132 12.26 -17.52 -8.80
CA ARG A 132 12.92 -18.83 -8.69
C ARG A 132 12.14 -19.92 -9.42
N LEU A 133 12.86 -20.66 -10.26
CA LEU A 133 12.38 -21.88 -10.93
C LEU A 133 12.07 -23.02 -9.93
N THR A 134 12.62 -22.96 -8.71
CA THR A 134 12.46 -23.98 -7.67
C THR A 134 11.28 -23.65 -6.75
N LYS A 135 10.18 -24.40 -6.90
CA LYS A 135 8.93 -24.24 -6.13
C LYS A 135 8.82 -25.23 -4.96
N PHE A 136 9.89 -25.40 -4.20
CA PHE A 136 9.90 -26.26 -3.02
C PHE A 136 10.99 -25.84 -2.04
N MET A 137 10.77 -26.09 -0.75
CA MET A 137 11.77 -26.01 0.32
C MET A 137 11.97 -27.40 0.93
N GLY A 138 13.18 -27.72 1.42
CA GLY A 138 13.45 -29.00 2.09
C GLY A 138 13.98 -30.11 1.17
N SER A 139 13.48 -31.34 1.31
CA SER A 139 14.08 -32.58 0.75
C SER A 139 14.00 -32.76 -0.78
N GLY A 140 13.70 -31.69 -1.53
CA GLY A 140 13.68 -31.74 -2.98
C GLY A 140 12.52 -32.56 -3.53
N MET A 141 12.86 -33.55 -4.35
CA MET A 141 11.88 -34.42 -5.01
C MET A 141 11.44 -35.61 -4.14
N VAL A 142 11.92 -35.68 -2.89
CA VAL A 142 11.70 -36.83 -2.01
C VAL A 142 10.67 -36.48 -0.93
N PRO A 143 9.48 -37.11 -0.92
CA PRO A 143 8.52 -36.96 0.17
C PRO A 143 9.07 -37.50 1.51
N THR A 144 8.64 -37.00 2.66
CA THR A 144 7.52 -36.07 2.92
C THR A 144 7.92 -34.61 3.12
N ASN A 145 9.22 -34.32 3.17
CA ASN A 145 9.74 -33.06 3.72
C ASN A 145 10.05 -32.01 2.63
N ALA A 146 9.29 -32.04 1.54
CA ALA A 146 9.29 -31.03 0.49
C ALA A 146 8.06 -30.12 0.70
N TYR A 147 8.30 -28.86 1.05
CA TYR A 147 7.27 -27.90 1.44
C TYR A 147 7.00 -26.87 0.34
N THR A 148 5.78 -26.35 0.30
CA THR A 148 5.38 -25.28 -0.62
C THR A 148 6.13 -23.99 -0.29
N THR A 149 6.67 -23.33 -1.31
CA THR A 149 7.24 -21.98 -1.19
C THR A 149 6.14 -20.92 -1.05
N LEU A 150 6.37 -19.93 -0.20
CA LEU A 150 5.53 -18.72 -0.13
C LEU A 150 5.74 -17.88 -1.40
N GLU A 151 4.70 -17.80 -2.25
CA GLU A 151 4.71 -17.03 -3.50
C GLU A 151 3.89 -15.73 -3.40
N HIS A 152 3.31 -15.43 -2.23
CA HIS A 152 2.44 -14.28 -2.03
C HIS A 152 2.70 -13.57 -0.71
N GLU A 153 2.25 -12.31 -0.67
CA GLU A 153 2.02 -11.55 0.56
C GLU A 153 0.53 -11.24 0.69
N TYR A 154 0.12 -10.90 1.91
CA TYR A 154 -1.23 -10.49 2.22
C TYR A 154 -1.28 -8.96 2.28
N ILE A 155 -2.23 -8.36 1.57
CA ILE A 155 -2.66 -7.00 1.82
C ILE A 155 -3.95 -7.11 2.63
N LEU A 156 -3.78 -7.01 3.95
CA LEU A 156 -4.88 -7.08 4.89
C LEU A 156 -5.67 -5.77 4.85
N VAL A 157 -7.00 -5.85 4.72
CA VAL A 157 -7.86 -4.68 4.61
C VAL A 157 -8.78 -4.60 5.81
N PHE A 158 -8.72 -3.48 6.53
CA PHE A 158 -9.51 -3.22 7.73
C PHE A 158 -10.29 -1.92 7.61
N ARG A 159 -11.45 -1.86 8.23
CA ARG A 159 -12.21 -0.62 8.44
C ARG A 159 -12.29 -0.27 9.93
N ASN A 160 -12.02 0.99 10.28
CA ASN A 160 -12.27 1.48 11.64
C ASN A 160 -13.78 1.72 11.83
N GLY A 161 -14.46 0.87 12.59
CA GLY A 161 -15.88 1.03 12.89
C GLY A 161 -16.83 0.90 11.70
N SER A 162 -17.78 1.84 11.58
CA SER A 162 -18.86 1.86 10.59
C SER A 162 -18.41 2.40 9.22
N THR A 163 -19.23 2.22 8.19
CA THR A 163 -18.94 2.74 6.84
C THR A 163 -18.85 4.26 6.83
N ARG A 164 -17.87 4.83 6.10
CA ARG A 164 -17.79 6.26 5.80
C ARG A 164 -18.93 6.70 4.87
N GLU A 165 -19.61 7.78 5.22
CA GLU A 165 -20.70 8.33 4.42
C GLU A 165 -20.26 9.55 3.61
N PHE A 166 -20.91 9.76 2.46
CA PHE A 166 -20.72 10.94 1.63
C PHE A 166 -22.10 11.44 1.17
N PRO A 167 -22.35 12.76 1.18
CA PRO A 167 -23.56 13.33 0.61
C PRO A 167 -23.77 12.90 -0.85
N PRO A 168 -25.02 12.72 -1.30
CA PRO A 168 -25.32 12.44 -2.69
C PRO A 168 -24.72 13.49 -3.62
N GLY A 169 -24.02 13.04 -4.67
CA GLY A 169 -23.41 13.93 -5.64
C GLY A 169 -22.12 14.62 -5.19
N GLU A 170 -21.50 14.25 -4.05
CA GLU A 170 -20.26 14.89 -3.59
C GLU A 170 -19.18 14.87 -4.66
N ARG A 171 -18.83 16.06 -5.17
CA ARG A 171 -17.96 16.24 -6.34
C ARG A 171 -16.67 15.44 -6.24
N ARG A 172 -15.94 15.56 -5.12
CA ARG A 172 -14.65 14.87 -4.92
C ARG A 172 -14.79 13.35 -5.06
N ARG A 173 -15.85 12.77 -4.52
CA ARG A 173 -16.10 11.32 -4.60
C ARG A 173 -16.29 10.85 -6.04
N TYR A 174 -17.05 11.59 -6.83
CA TYR A 174 -17.32 11.23 -8.23
C TYR A 174 -16.13 11.54 -9.16
N GLU A 175 -15.39 12.61 -8.90
CA GLU A 175 -14.15 12.91 -9.63
C GLU A 175 -13.07 11.86 -9.35
N SER A 176 -13.01 11.34 -8.12
CA SER A 176 -12.10 10.26 -7.70
C SER A 176 -12.53 8.86 -8.10
N ALA A 177 -13.63 8.69 -8.84
CA ALA A 177 -14.04 7.38 -9.30
C ALA A 177 -13.00 6.76 -10.25
N TYR A 178 -13.15 5.46 -10.48
CA TYR A 178 -12.31 4.65 -11.35
C TYR A 178 -13.15 4.07 -12.48
N PHE A 179 -12.52 3.77 -13.60
CA PHE A 179 -13.20 3.20 -14.76
C PHE A 179 -13.68 1.77 -14.47
N TRP A 180 -14.66 1.30 -15.24
CA TRP A 180 -15.27 -0.01 -15.05
C TRP A 180 -14.25 -1.18 -15.10
N GLU A 181 -13.33 -1.15 -16.04
CA GLU A 181 -12.26 -2.13 -16.19
C GLU A 181 -11.25 -2.05 -15.04
N GLU A 182 -10.94 -0.84 -14.55
CA GLU A 182 -10.12 -0.66 -13.36
C GLU A 182 -10.80 -1.28 -12.14
N ARG A 183 -12.11 -1.05 -11.96
CA ARG A 183 -12.89 -1.69 -10.88
C ARG A 183 -12.77 -3.21 -10.91
N ASN A 184 -12.98 -3.81 -12.08
CA ASN A 184 -12.98 -5.27 -12.20
C ASN A 184 -11.60 -5.88 -11.98
N GLU A 185 -10.53 -5.16 -12.33
CA GLU A 185 -9.16 -5.59 -12.04
C GLU A 185 -8.80 -5.38 -10.56
N TRP A 186 -9.07 -4.20 -10.00
CA TRP A 186 -8.57 -3.80 -8.68
C TRP A 186 -9.33 -4.45 -7.53
N PHE A 187 -10.62 -4.73 -7.69
CA PHE A 187 -11.44 -5.38 -6.65
C PHE A 187 -11.47 -6.91 -6.77
N SER A 188 -10.39 -7.48 -7.33
CA SER A 188 -10.05 -8.91 -7.24
C SER A 188 -9.24 -9.17 -5.95
N ASP A 189 -9.47 -10.30 -5.31
CA ASP A 189 -8.70 -10.78 -4.14
C ASP A 189 -7.35 -11.40 -4.53
N LEU A 190 -7.07 -11.56 -5.82
CA LEU A 190 -5.79 -12.06 -6.34
C LEU A 190 -5.14 -11.03 -7.26
N TRP A 191 -4.00 -10.50 -6.85
CA TRP A 191 -3.23 -9.52 -7.61
C TRP A 191 -1.92 -10.12 -8.11
N THR A 192 -1.60 -9.86 -9.38
CA THR A 192 -0.28 -10.12 -9.96
C THR A 192 0.25 -8.81 -10.51
N LEU A 193 1.15 -8.18 -9.77
CA LEU A 193 1.81 -6.94 -10.20
C LEU A 193 3.17 -7.31 -10.77
N THR A 194 3.28 -7.35 -12.11
CA THR A 194 4.56 -7.59 -12.79
C THR A 194 5.39 -6.30 -12.80
N GLY A 195 6.69 -6.41 -12.55
CA GLY A 195 7.64 -5.28 -12.59
C GLY A 195 7.92 -4.73 -14.00
N THR A 196 6.94 -4.75 -14.90
CA THR A 196 7.08 -4.31 -16.29
C THR A 196 7.02 -2.79 -16.47
N ASP A 197 6.85 -1.99 -15.40
CA ASP A 197 7.09 -0.54 -15.42
C ASP A 197 8.52 -0.21 -14.97
N GLN A 198 9.51 -0.66 -15.77
CA GLN A 198 10.94 -0.30 -15.59
C GLN A 198 11.20 1.22 -15.63
N THR A 199 10.21 2.03 -15.98
CA THR A 199 10.31 3.50 -16.01
C THR A 199 10.07 4.18 -14.65
N LEU A 200 9.58 3.46 -13.63
CA LEU A 200 9.21 4.04 -12.33
C LEU A 200 10.02 3.50 -11.14
N ASP A 201 10.87 2.50 -11.37
CA ASP A 201 11.52 1.74 -10.32
C ASP A 201 13.03 1.92 -10.32
N GLY A 202 13.52 2.80 -9.43
CA GLY A 202 14.95 2.89 -9.12
C GLY A 202 15.49 1.61 -8.47
N GLU A 203 16.77 1.32 -8.71
CA GLU A 203 17.52 0.08 -8.41
C GLU A 203 17.73 -0.26 -6.90
N GLY A 204 16.82 0.15 -5.99
CA GLY A 204 16.99 0.02 -4.54
C GLY A 204 16.14 -1.05 -3.83
N ARG A 205 15.35 -1.85 -4.57
CA ARG A 205 14.30 -2.71 -3.98
C ARG A 205 14.82 -3.86 -3.12
N ASP A 206 15.91 -4.51 -3.52
CA ASP A 206 16.37 -5.73 -2.85
C ASP A 206 16.96 -5.51 -1.45
N ARG A 207 17.17 -4.25 -1.03
CA ARG A 207 17.69 -3.92 0.30
C ARG A 207 16.68 -3.28 1.26
N SER A 208 15.48 -2.89 0.80
CA SER A 208 14.55 -2.08 1.60
C SER A 208 13.21 -2.75 1.94
N GLY A 209 12.91 -3.94 1.41
CA GLY A 209 11.63 -4.61 1.65
C GLY A 209 10.39 -3.89 1.08
N ALA A 210 10.58 -2.86 0.24
CA ALA A 210 9.50 -2.01 -0.25
C ALA A 210 8.64 -2.68 -1.33
N PHE A 211 7.31 -2.55 -1.23
CA PHE A 211 6.36 -2.96 -2.27
C PHE A 211 6.44 -2.07 -3.53
N PRO A 212 6.03 -2.55 -4.72
CA PRO A 212 6.02 -1.78 -5.96
C PRO A 212 5.06 -0.60 -5.88
N LEU A 213 5.39 0.52 -6.54
CA LEU A 213 4.56 1.75 -6.54
C LEU A 213 3.11 1.53 -6.98
N GLN A 214 2.87 0.58 -7.89
CA GLN A 214 1.53 0.26 -8.36
C GLN A 214 0.60 -0.25 -7.23
N LEU A 215 1.14 -0.93 -6.22
CA LEU A 215 0.35 -1.47 -5.09
C LEU A 215 -0.32 -0.35 -4.28
N PRO A 216 0.41 0.59 -3.66
CA PRO A 216 -0.20 1.68 -2.92
C PRO A 216 -1.01 2.60 -3.85
N LEU A 217 -0.61 2.76 -5.11
CA LEU A 217 -1.35 3.59 -6.06
C LEU A 217 -2.76 3.04 -6.33
N ARG A 218 -2.92 1.71 -6.45
CA ARG A 218 -4.24 1.06 -6.52
C ARG A 218 -5.02 1.28 -5.23
N LEU A 219 -4.43 0.97 -4.07
CA LEU A 219 -5.10 1.08 -2.77
C LEU A 219 -5.56 2.50 -2.46
N VAL A 220 -4.74 3.51 -2.76
CA VAL A 220 -5.09 4.93 -2.61
C VAL A 220 -6.29 5.30 -3.49
N ASN A 221 -6.34 4.83 -4.74
CA ASN A 221 -7.50 5.09 -5.61
C ASN A 221 -8.75 4.31 -5.18
N MET A 222 -8.61 3.11 -4.64
CA MET A 222 -9.73 2.27 -4.18
C MET A 222 -10.40 2.82 -2.91
N TYR A 223 -9.60 3.28 -1.94
CA TYR A 223 -10.05 3.51 -0.57
C TYR A 223 -9.97 4.96 -0.09
N SER A 224 -9.72 5.92 -0.99
CA SER A 224 -9.72 7.35 -0.64
C SER A 224 -10.32 8.21 -1.76
N VAL A 225 -10.66 9.46 -1.44
CA VAL A 225 -11.04 10.50 -2.41
C VAL A 225 -9.99 11.61 -2.44
N TYR A 226 -10.04 12.47 -3.46
CA TYR A 226 -9.08 13.57 -3.62
C TYR A 226 -9.03 14.45 -2.36
N GLY A 227 -7.80 14.76 -1.94
CA GLY A 227 -7.52 15.55 -0.73
C GLY A 227 -7.68 14.79 0.60
N ASP A 228 -8.04 13.50 0.60
CA ASP A 228 -7.91 12.66 1.80
C ASP A 228 -6.45 12.54 2.24
N ARG A 229 -6.21 12.24 3.53
CA ARG A 229 -4.87 12.11 4.11
C ARG A 229 -4.47 10.65 4.29
N VAL A 230 -3.41 10.24 3.61
CA VAL A 230 -2.86 8.87 3.61
C VAL A 230 -1.68 8.78 4.58
N LEU A 231 -1.68 7.79 5.48
CA LEU A 231 -0.59 7.54 6.43
C LEU A 231 0.19 6.28 6.05
N ASP A 232 1.51 6.37 6.17
CA ASP A 232 2.43 5.24 6.23
C ASP A 232 3.38 5.39 7.44
N PRO A 233 3.17 4.67 8.56
CA PRO A 233 4.03 4.76 9.73
C PRO A 233 5.37 4.01 9.57
N PHE A 234 5.54 3.24 8.49
CA PHE A 234 6.73 2.46 8.15
C PHE A 234 7.21 2.84 6.73
N SER A 235 7.36 4.14 6.49
CA SER A 235 7.38 4.71 5.15
C SER A 235 8.61 4.33 4.31
N GLY A 236 9.72 3.92 4.92
CA GLY A 236 10.96 3.54 4.27
C GLY A 236 11.40 4.58 3.23
N THR A 237 11.45 4.16 1.96
CA THR A 237 11.82 5.05 0.84
C THR A 237 10.67 5.94 0.34
N GLY A 238 9.54 6.01 1.04
CA GLY A 238 8.42 6.90 0.76
C GLY A 238 7.51 6.45 -0.39
N THR A 239 7.42 5.16 -0.70
CA THR A 239 6.60 4.66 -1.83
C THR A 239 5.12 5.03 -1.68
N THR A 240 4.54 4.93 -0.48
CA THR A 240 3.15 5.34 -0.23
C THR A 240 2.94 6.84 -0.38
N THR A 241 3.88 7.65 0.13
CA THR A 241 3.89 9.11 -0.04
C THR A 241 3.91 9.49 -1.52
N LEU A 242 4.76 8.84 -2.32
CA LEU A 242 4.84 9.05 -3.77
C LEU A 242 3.53 8.66 -4.46
N ALA A 243 2.90 7.54 -4.08
CA ALA A 243 1.61 7.14 -4.62
C ALA A 243 0.50 8.15 -4.29
N ALA A 244 0.48 8.67 -3.06
CA ALA A 244 -0.47 9.71 -2.65
C ALA A 244 -0.27 11.02 -3.42
N MET A 245 0.99 11.43 -3.66
CA MET A 245 1.32 12.55 -4.54
C MET A 245 0.73 12.33 -5.94
N LEU A 246 1.04 11.20 -6.59
CA LEU A 246 0.55 10.90 -7.94
C LEU A 246 -0.98 10.81 -8.02
N ALA A 247 -1.63 10.39 -6.94
CA ALA A 247 -3.09 10.26 -6.87
C ALA A 247 -3.80 11.52 -6.36
N GLY A 248 -3.11 12.64 -6.08
CA GLY A 248 -3.75 13.87 -5.59
C GLY A 248 -4.39 13.74 -4.20
N ARG A 249 -3.74 12.97 -3.30
CA ARG A 249 -4.09 12.86 -1.88
C ARG A 249 -3.01 13.52 -1.03
N ASN A 250 -3.36 13.97 0.18
CA ASN A 250 -2.36 14.36 1.18
C ASN A 250 -1.66 13.12 1.72
N SER A 251 -0.45 13.27 2.28
CA SER A 251 0.20 12.15 2.95
C SER A 251 1.05 12.52 4.16
N VAL A 252 1.26 11.54 5.02
CA VAL A 252 2.23 11.57 6.12
C VAL A 252 2.97 10.24 6.14
N GLY A 253 4.30 10.30 6.06
CA GLY A 253 5.19 9.16 6.21
C GLY A 253 6.09 9.34 7.43
N PHE A 254 6.19 8.30 8.25
CA PHE A 254 7.18 8.22 9.32
C PHE A 254 8.16 7.08 9.05
N ASP A 255 9.43 7.27 9.42
CA ASP A 255 10.39 6.18 9.48
C ASP A 255 11.43 6.46 10.58
N ARG A 256 11.99 5.41 11.18
CA ARG A 256 13.06 5.57 12.18
C ARG A 256 14.41 5.87 11.52
N ASP A 257 14.61 5.41 10.29
CA ASP A 257 15.84 5.62 9.55
C ASP A 257 15.80 6.95 8.76
N HIS A 258 16.54 7.93 9.26
CA HIS A 258 16.72 9.23 8.60
C HIS A 258 17.31 9.10 7.18
N ALA A 259 18.17 8.12 6.91
CA ALA A 259 18.81 7.96 5.61
C ALA A 259 17.80 7.54 4.53
N LEU A 260 16.82 6.70 4.87
CA LEU A 260 15.75 6.30 3.94
C LEU A 260 14.88 7.51 3.55
N LEU A 261 14.55 8.36 4.51
CA LEU A 261 13.78 9.59 4.27
C LEU A 261 14.57 10.62 3.45
N ALA A 262 15.87 10.77 3.69
CA ALA A 262 16.71 11.70 2.93
C ALA A 262 16.76 11.34 1.43
N GLY A 263 16.73 10.05 1.09
CA GLY A 263 16.67 9.57 -0.29
C GLY A 263 15.33 9.83 -0.99
N PHE A 264 14.29 10.27 -0.27
CA PHE A 264 12.99 10.55 -0.88
C PHE A 264 13.04 11.72 -1.86
N ALA A 265 13.94 12.69 -1.67
CA ALA A 265 14.08 13.84 -2.57
C ALA A 265 14.36 13.41 -4.02
N ASP A 266 15.18 12.38 -4.21
CA ASP A 266 15.49 11.83 -5.54
C ASP A 266 14.25 11.18 -6.19
N ARG A 267 13.35 10.63 -5.36
CA ARG A 267 12.10 10.04 -5.84
C ARG A 267 11.09 11.08 -6.31
N VAL A 268 11.14 12.28 -5.76
CA VAL A 268 10.26 13.39 -6.14
C VAL A 268 10.73 14.10 -7.42
N SER A 269 12.00 13.94 -7.80
CA SER A 269 12.53 14.54 -9.03
C SER A 269 11.78 14.06 -10.28
N GLY A 270 11.27 14.97 -11.10
CA GLY A 270 10.50 14.66 -12.32
C GLY A 270 9.11 14.09 -12.06
N LEU A 271 8.53 14.36 -10.89
CA LEU A 271 7.18 13.91 -10.52
C LEU A 271 6.11 14.43 -11.48
N GLU A 272 6.28 15.64 -12.02
CA GLU A 272 5.39 16.26 -13.02
C GLU A 272 5.23 15.34 -14.24
N THR A 273 6.34 14.96 -14.86
CA THR A 273 6.35 14.07 -16.03
C THR A 273 5.80 12.69 -15.68
N ARG A 274 6.20 12.11 -14.54
CA ARG A 274 5.69 10.80 -14.11
C ARG A 274 4.18 10.83 -13.87
N SER A 275 3.66 11.93 -13.32
CA SER A 275 2.24 12.13 -13.06
C SER A 275 1.44 12.26 -14.35
N GLN A 276 1.92 13.05 -15.31
CA GLN A 276 1.32 13.16 -16.64
C GLN A 276 1.26 11.79 -17.32
N SER A 277 2.39 11.08 -17.40
CA SER A 277 2.42 9.75 -18.02
C SER A 277 1.56 8.73 -17.29
N TYR A 278 1.40 8.83 -15.96
CA TYR A 278 0.48 7.98 -15.21
C TYR A 278 -0.97 8.24 -15.61
N VAL A 279 -1.38 9.51 -15.70
CA VAL A 279 -2.74 9.89 -16.10
C VAL A 279 -3.02 9.51 -17.55
N GLU A 280 -2.09 9.79 -18.47
CA GLU A 280 -2.17 9.40 -19.88
C GLU A 280 -2.40 7.90 -20.04
N ARG A 281 -1.58 7.06 -19.38
CA ARG A 281 -1.74 5.60 -19.42
C ARG A 281 -3.11 5.13 -18.94
N ARG A 282 -3.69 5.77 -17.93
CA ARG A 282 -5.05 5.43 -17.47
C ARG A 282 -6.10 5.77 -18.52
N LEU A 283 -6.00 6.94 -19.15
CA LEU A 283 -6.92 7.36 -20.20
C LEU A 283 -6.77 6.50 -21.47
N ASP A 284 -5.54 6.20 -21.88
CA ASP A 284 -5.26 5.35 -23.05
C ASP A 284 -5.78 3.93 -22.84
N ARG A 285 -5.57 3.34 -21.67
CA ARG A 285 -6.12 2.03 -21.34
C ARG A 285 -7.65 2.02 -21.40
N HIS A 286 -8.30 3.09 -20.98
CA HIS A 286 -9.75 3.21 -21.09
C HIS A 286 -10.18 3.32 -22.56
N ARG A 287 -9.48 4.11 -23.38
CA ARG A 287 -9.75 4.20 -24.83
C ARG A 287 -9.61 2.85 -25.52
N GLU A 288 -8.57 2.09 -25.17
CA GLU A 288 -8.37 0.71 -25.66
C GLU A 288 -9.55 -0.18 -25.26
N PHE A 289 -9.97 -0.15 -24.00
CA PHE A 289 -11.14 -0.89 -23.52
C PHE A 289 -12.43 -0.53 -24.28
N VAL A 290 -12.67 0.77 -24.54
CA VAL A 290 -13.82 1.24 -25.32
C VAL A 290 -13.75 0.71 -26.75
N ALA A 291 -12.59 0.82 -27.42
CA ALA A 291 -12.40 0.34 -28.78
C ALA A 291 -12.62 -1.16 -28.92
N GLU A 292 -12.15 -1.96 -27.96
CA GLU A 292 -12.37 -3.42 -27.92
C GLU A 292 -13.86 -3.77 -27.78
N ARG A 293 -14.60 -3.04 -26.93
CA ARG A 293 -16.05 -3.24 -26.74
C ARG A 293 -16.84 -2.87 -27.99
N GLU A 294 -16.53 -1.74 -28.61
CA GLU A 294 -17.18 -1.30 -29.85
C GLU A 294 -16.89 -2.28 -31.00
N ALA A 295 -15.66 -2.79 -31.10
CA ALA A 295 -15.30 -3.83 -32.07
C ALA A 295 -16.06 -5.15 -31.84
N ALA A 296 -16.43 -5.44 -30.58
CA ALA A 296 -17.29 -6.57 -30.24
C ALA A 296 -18.80 -6.29 -30.45
N GLY A 297 -19.17 -5.11 -30.95
CA GLY A 297 -20.56 -4.71 -31.19
C GLY A 297 -21.31 -4.28 -29.92
N GLU A 298 -20.60 -4.01 -28.83
CA GLU A 298 -21.17 -3.49 -27.60
C GLU A 298 -21.25 -1.96 -27.62
N GLN A 299 -22.37 -1.39 -27.16
CA GLN A 299 -22.51 0.05 -26.99
C GLN A 299 -22.44 0.42 -25.51
N LEU A 300 -21.58 1.38 -25.18
CA LEU A 300 -21.49 1.95 -23.85
C LEU A 300 -22.55 3.04 -23.68
N GLY A 301 -23.25 3.05 -22.54
CA GLY A 301 -24.51 3.79 -22.37
C GLY A 301 -24.38 5.26 -21.94
N TYR A 302 -23.16 5.77 -21.75
CA TYR A 302 -22.92 7.10 -21.19
C TYR A 302 -21.65 7.75 -21.75
N ASP A 303 -21.63 9.08 -21.80
CA ASP A 303 -20.41 9.84 -22.16
C ASP A 303 -19.71 10.40 -20.91
N ALA A 304 -18.37 10.35 -20.93
CA ALA A 304 -17.54 11.07 -19.98
C ALA A 304 -17.75 12.60 -20.14
N LYS A 305 -17.80 13.33 -19.01
CA LYS A 305 -17.98 14.79 -19.04
C LYS A 305 -16.70 15.56 -19.32
N HIS A 306 -15.54 14.94 -19.07
CA HIS A 306 -14.24 15.60 -19.10
C HIS A 306 -13.31 15.05 -20.18
N TYR A 307 -13.73 14.00 -20.88
CA TYR A 307 -12.93 13.29 -21.89
C TYR A 307 -13.81 12.90 -23.08
N ASP A 308 -13.20 12.81 -24.26
CA ASP A 308 -13.88 12.46 -25.50
C ASP A 308 -13.94 10.94 -25.70
N PHE A 309 -14.66 10.24 -24.81
CA PHE A 309 -14.95 8.81 -24.90
C PHE A 309 -16.21 8.43 -24.10
N SER A 310 -16.74 7.25 -24.41
CA SER A 310 -17.87 6.63 -23.70
C SER A 310 -17.42 5.89 -22.44
N VAL A 311 -18.31 5.77 -21.44
CA VAL A 311 -18.10 5.04 -20.18
C VAL A 311 -19.26 4.08 -19.90
N VAL A 312 -19.02 3.06 -19.06
CA VAL A 312 -19.99 1.96 -18.85
C VAL A 312 -21.17 2.38 -17.99
N THR A 313 -20.94 3.19 -16.96
CA THR A 313 -21.94 3.54 -15.94
C THR A 313 -22.10 5.06 -15.76
N ASN A 314 -23.26 5.46 -15.24
CA ASN A 314 -23.52 6.87 -14.90
C ASN A 314 -22.56 7.43 -13.83
N GLN A 315 -21.94 6.56 -13.01
CA GLN A 315 -21.02 6.99 -11.96
C GLN A 315 -19.67 7.46 -12.53
N GLU A 316 -19.23 6.86 -13.64
CA GLU A 316 -17.96 7.17 -14.30
C GLU A 316 -17.96 8.52 -15.04
N ARG A 317 -19.14 9.05 -15.39
CA ARG A 317 -19.28 10.27 -16.20
C ARG A 317 -18.52 11.49 -15.66
N ARG A 318 -18.32 11.54 -14.34
CA ARG A 318 -17.70 12.67 -13.64
C ARG A 318 -16.24 12.42 -13.26
N ILE A 319 -15.67 11.27 -13.63
CA ILE A 319 -14.24 11.01 -13.41
C ILE A 319 -13.45 12.17 -14.00
N ARG A 320 -12.54 12.70 -13.19
CA ARG A 320 -11.65 13.79 -13.59
C ARG A 320 -10.29 13.55 -12.98
N LEU A 321 -9.34 13.19 -13.82
CA LEU A 321 -7.97 12.94 -13.43
C LEU A 321 -7.20 14.26 -13.31
N TYR A 322 -6.27 14.28 -12.38
CA TYR A 322 -5.43 15.42 -12.08
C TYR A 322 -3.97 14.99 -12.22
N ALA A 323 -3.15 15.86 -12.82
CA ALA A 323 -1.71 15.66 -12.91
C ALA A 323 -0.98 16.72 -12.07
N VAL A 324 0.21 16.36 -11.61
CA VAL A 324 1.10 17.27 -10.89
C VAL A 324 1.57 18.37 -11.85
N GLU A 325 1.29 19.61 -11.48
CA GLU A 325 1.75 20.82 -12.18
C GLU A 325 3.05 21.34 -11.56
N ASN A 326 3.13 21.35 -10.22
CA ASN A 326 4.29 21.87 -9.52
C ASN A 326 4.53 21.14 -8.20
N VAL A 327 5.80 20.96 -7.85
CA VAL A 327 6.24 20.48 -6.54
C VAL A 327 7.12 21.53 -5.88
N ARG A 328 6.81 21.87 -4.63
CA ARG A 328 7.64 22.76 -3.81
C ARG A 328 8.01 22.12 -2.48
N LEU A 329 9.27 22.29 -2.09
CA LEU A 329 9.74 21.90 -0.75
C LEU A 329 9.16 22.86 0.29
N THR A 330 8.78 22.30 1.44
CA THR A 330 8.24 23.01 2.60
C THR A 330 9.06 22.63 3.84
N VAL A 331 8.79 23.27 4.97
CA VAL A 331 9.49 22.98 6.23
C VAL A 331 9.28 21.53 6.69
N SER A 332 8.13 20.93 6.38
CA SER A 332 7.74 19.59 6.87
C SER A 332 7.76 18.50 5.79
N GLY A 333 8.20 18.81 4.56
CA GLY A 333 8.15 17.90 3.42
C GLY A 333 7.83 18.66 2.14
N TYR A 334 6.71 18.36 1.47
CA TYR A 334 6.38 18.92 0.15
C TYR A 334 4.95 19.43 0.08
N ALA A 335 4.73 20.45 -0.74
CA ALA A 335 3.41 20.82 -1.23
C ALA A 335 3.38 20.59 -2.73
N VAL A 336 2.30 19.98 -3.21
CA VAL A 336 2.13 19.60 -4.61
C VAL A 336 0.87 20.24 -5.15
N GLU A 337 1.02 20.93 -6.28
CA GLU A 337 -0.09 21.54 -7.02
C GLU A 337 -0.50 20.61 -8.15
N HIS A 338 -1.80 20.41 -8.28
CA HIS A 338 -2.42 19.52 -9.25
C HIS A 338 -3.41 20.27 -10.11
N THR A 339 -3.32 20.09 -11.42
CA THR A 339 -4.29 20.62 -12.39
C THR A 339 -5.10 19.50 -12.99
N PRO A 340 -6.37 19.75 -13.34
CA PRO A 340 -7.12 18.81 -14.16
C PRO A 340 -6.34 18.48 -15.43
N PHE A 341 -6.19 17.20 -15.73
CA PHE A 341 -5.56 16.77 -16.95
C PHE A 341 -6.58 16.83 -18.09
N GLU A 342 -6.28 17.63 -19.10
CA GLU A 342 -7.06 17.76 -20.33
C GLU A 342 -6.31 16.99 -21.41
N SER A 343 -6.98 16.02 -22.04
CA SER A 343 -6.38 15.10 -23.00
C SER A 343 -6.59 15.51 -24.45
#